data_AF-A0A829FEK9-F1
#
_entry.id   AF-A0A829FEK9-F1
#
_cell.length_a   1.000
_cell.length_b   1.000
_cell.length_c   1.000
_cell.angle_alpha   90.00
_cell.angle_beta   90.00
_cell.angle_gamma   90.00
#
_symmetry.space_group_name_H-M   'P 1'
#
loop_
_entity.id
_entity.type
_entity.pdbx_description
1 polymer ?
#
loop_
_entity_poly.entity_id
_entity_poly.type
_entity_poly.pdbx_seq_one_letter_code
_entity_poly.pdbx_strand_id
1 'polypeptide(L)'
;MSEKYQLKRPITRKVRFNDEENEYINRRISESPFKTFQNFARIMLLTGEIKMIDYTELHSLNGEVNRIGNNVNQLAKLAHRFDEISSEDIQKLTDTMCELKRLVSEKLQEELQKEKIF
;
A
#
# COMPACT_ATOMS: atom_id res chain seq x y z
N MET A 1 -17.12 27.97 49.61
CA MET A 1 -17.03 27.45 48.22
C MET A 1 -15.70 26.74 48.11
N SER A 2 -15.68 25.45 47.78
CA SER A 2 -14.43 24.69 47.62
C SER A 2 -13.70 25.11 46.34
N GLU A 3 -12.41 25.38 46.46
CA GLU A 3 -11.56 25.69 45.30
C GLU A 3 -11.62 24.54 44.28
N LYS A 4 -12.04 24.86 43.06
CA LYS A 4 -12.12 23.89 41.95
C LYS A 4 -10.70 23.58 41.47
N TYR A 5 -10.22 22.39 41.76
CA TYR A 5 -8.91 21.91 41.28
C TYR A 5 -8.82 21.97 39.75
N GLN A 6 -7.80 22.67 39.22
CA GLN A 6 -7.53 22.73 37.79
C GLN A 6 -6.56 21.61 37.38
N LEU A 7 -7.02 20.74 36.48
CA LEU A 7 -6.20 19.68 35.91
C LEU A 7 -5.22 20.27 34.89
N LYS A 8 -3.96 19.82 34.94
CA LYS A 8 -2.96 20.12 33.88
C LYS A 8 -3.43 19.67 32.48
N ARG A 9 -4.34 18.70 32.39
CA ARG A 9 -4.88 18.14 31.15
C ARG A 9 -6.41 18.08 31.24
N PRO A 10 -7.11 19.19 30.95
CA PRO A 10 -8.57 19.28 31.16
C PRO A 10 -9.39 18.68 30.01
N ILE A 11 -8.82 18.46 28.83
CA ILE A 11 -9.54 18.00 27.64
C ILE A 11 -9.65 16.46 27.65
N THR A 12 -10.87 15.95 27.52
CA THR A 12 -11.15 14.52 27.43
C THR A 12 -11.54 14.12 26.00
N ARG A 13 -10.99 13.00 25.52
CA ARG A 13 -11.42 12.30 24.30
C ARG A 13 -11.86 10.89 24.70
N LYS A 14 -13.04 10.45 24.23
CA LYS A 14 -13.56 9.11 24.50
C LYS A 14 -13.23 8.18 23.33
N VAL A 15 -12.80 6.96 23.64
CA VAL A 15 -12.58 5.88 22.66
C VAL A 15 -13.37 4.68 23.16
N ARG A 16 -14.05 3.98 22.24
CA ARG A 16 -14.82 2.77 22.54
C ARG A 16 -14.07 1.58 21.96
N PHE A 17 -14.05 0.48 22.70
CA PHE A 17 -13.43 -0.78 22.33
C PHE A 17 -14.45 -1.90 22.52
N ASN A 18 -14.35 -2.96 21.72
CA ASN A 18 -14.98 -4.24 22.04
C ASN A 18 -14.13 -5.01 23.07
N ASP A 19 -14.62 -6.18 23.52
CA ASP A 19 -13.97 -6.95 24.58
C ASP A 19 -12.57 -7.44 24.18
N GLU A 20 -12.41 -7.93 22.95
CA GLU A 20 -11.14 -8.42 22.42
C GLU A 20 -10.09 -7.31 22.29
N GLU A 21 -10.50 -6.14 21.78
CA GLU A 21 -9.65 -4.95 21.67
C GLU A 21 -9.19 -4.47 23.05
N ASN A 22 -10.10 -4.47 24.03
CA ASN A 22 -9.80 -4.04 25.39
C ASN A 22 -8.83 -5.01 26.09
N GLU A 23 -9.04 -6.33 25.94
CA GLU A 23 -8.11 -7.34 26.45
C GLU A 23 -6.72 -7.20 25.82
N TYR A 24 -6.68 -7.03 24.49
CA TYR A 24 -5.44 -6.80 23.76
C TYR A 24 -4.70 -5.57 24.28
N ILE A 25 -5.39 -4.44 24.46
CA ILE A 25 -4.80 -3.21 24.99
C ILE A 25 -4.29 -3.42 26.41
N ASN A 26 -5.04 -4.09 27.29
CA ASN A 26 -4.61 -4.35 28.66
C ASN A 26 -3.34 -5.19 28.73
N ARG A 27 -3.24 -6.22 27.88
CA ARG A 27 -1.99 -7.00 27.74
C ARG A 27 -0.84 -6.12 27.30
N ARG A 28 -1.03 -5.30 26.25
CA ARG A 28 -0.01 -4.37 25.75
C ARG A 28 0.44 -3.35 26.80
N ILE A 29 -0.49 -2.87 27.64
CA ILE A 29 -0.16 -1.99 28.77
C ILE A 29 0.69 -2.74 29.79
N SER A 30 0.32 -3.98 30.15
CA SER A 30 1.06 -4.78 31.13
C SER A 30 2.50 -5.12 30.69
N GLU A 31 2.72 -5.27 29.39
CA GLU A 31 4.03 -5.49 28.78
C GLU A 31 4.84 -4.19 28.62
N SER A 32 4.20 -3.03 28.76
CA SER A 32 4.82 -1.73 28.61
C SER A 32 5.34 -1.18 29.96
N PRO A 33 6.26 -0.20 29.95
CA PRO A 33 6.63 0.51 31.18
C PRO A 33 5.51 1.42 31.74
N PHE A 34 4.36 1.53 31.05
CA PHE A 34 3.26 2.41 31.43
C PHE A 34 2.22 1.67 32.27
N LYS A 35 1.93 2.21 33.45
CA LYS A 35 1.04 1.57 34.44
C LYS A 35 -0.46 1.87 34.25
N THR A 36 -0.81 2.77 33.34
CA THR A 36 -2.20 3.21 33.15
C THR A 36 -2.52 3.43 31.69
N PHE A 37 -3.78 3.15 31.31
CA PHE A 37 -4.31 3.45 29.99
C PHE A 37 -4.08 4.91 29.59
N GLN A 38 -4.31 5.86 30.50
CA GLN A 38 -4.13 7.29 30.23
C GLN A 38 -2.69 7.66 29.80
N ASN A 39 -1.67 7.07 30.43
CA ASN A 39 -0.28 7.34 30.05
C ASN A 39 0.09 6.60 28.76
N PHE A 40 -0.30 5.33 28.64
CA PHE A 40 -0.06 4.52 27.45
C PHE A 40 -0.68 5.16 26.20
N ALA A 41 -1.99 5.42 26.23
CA ALA A 41 -2.72 6.00 25.11
C ALA A 41 -2.18 7.38 24.74
N ARG A 42 -1.88 8.24 25.73
CA ARG A 42 -1.34 9.58 25.44
C ARG A 42 0.02 9.52 24.76
N ILE A 43 0.92 8.65 25.21
CA ILE A 43 2.24 8.53 24.59
C ILE A 43 2.10 7.96 23.18
N MET A 44 1.35 6.88 23.00
CA MET A 44 1.07 6.30 21.68
C MET A 44 0.44 7.30 20.71
N LEU A 45 -0.50 8.13 21.17
CA LEU A 45 -1.14 9.16 20.33
C LEU A 45 -0.23 10.34 19.99
N LEU A 46 0.82 10.60 20.77
CA LEU A 46 1.75 11.72 20.56
C LEU A 46 3.03 11.31 19.85
N THR A 47 3.50 10.07 20.06
CA THR A 47 4.79 9.58 19.56
C THR A 47 4.66 8.39 18.61
N GLY A 48 3.45 7.87 18.43
CA GLY A 48 3.21 6.79 17.48
C GLY A 48 3.52 7.24 16.06
N GLU A 49 4.19 6.39 15.30
CA GLU A 49 4.42 6.61 13.88
C GLU A 49 3.15 6.23 13.09
N ILE A 50 2.71 7.13 12.21
CA ILE A 50 1.69 6.81 11.21
C ILE A 50 2.45 6.37 9.96
N LYS A 51 2.44 5.06 9.68
CA LYS A 51 2.95 4.54 8.42
C LYS A 51 1.92 4.79 7.32
N MET A 52 2.18 5.81 6.51
CA MET A 52 1.47 6.04 5.26
C MET A 52 2.15 5.21 4.19
N ILE A 53 1.49 4.15 3.72
CA ILE A 53 1.97 3.40 2.57
C ILE A 53 1.31 4.03 1.33
N ASP A 54 2.14 4.61 0.47
CA ASP A 54 1.70 5.14 -0.82
C ASP A 54 1.61 3.98 -1.83
N TYR A 55 0.40 3.70 -2.32
CA TYR A 55 0.14 2.66 -3.31
C TYR A 55 -0.02 3.22 -4.73
N THR A 56 0.31 4.49 -4.95
CA THR A 56 0.15 5.16 -6.25
C THR A 56 0.91 4.41 -7.35
N GLU A 57 2.14 3.99 -7.08
CA GLU A 57 2.96 3.24 -8.05
C GLU A 57 2.37 1.85 -8.35
N LEU A 58 1.83 1.16 -7.34
CA LEU A 58 1.17 -0.13 -7.52
C LEU A 58 -0.10 0.00 -8.37
N HIS A 59 -0.86 1.08 -8.18
CA HIS A 59 -2.02 1.38 -9.03
C HIS A 59 -1.61 1.69 -10.47
N SER A 60 -0.52 2.44 -10.67
CA SER A 60 0.03 2.73 -12.01
C SER A 60 0.43 1.44 -12.73
N LEU A 61 1.17 0.57 -12.06
CA LEU A 61 1.58 -0.73 -12.58
C LEU A 61 0.37 -1.60 -12.97
N ASN A 62 -0.65 -1.65 -12.12
CA ASN A 62 -1.87 -2.40 -12.42
C ASN A 62 -2.60 -1.83 -13.65
N GLY A 63 -2.57 -0.50 -13.84
CA GLY A 63 -3.08 0.16 -15.04
C GLY A 63 -2.33 -0.26 -16.31
N GLU A 64 -1.00 -0.34 -16.25
CA GLU A 64 -0.17 -0.79 -17.37
C GLU A 64 -0.43 -2.27 -17.71
N VAL A 65 -0.50 -3.14 -16.71
CA VAL A 65 -0.82 -4.56 -16.89
C VAL A 65 -2.21 -4.75 -17.53
N ASN A 66 -3.21 -4.00 -17.09
CA ASN A 66 -4.55 -4.03 -17.70
C ASN A 66 -4.52 -3.60 -19.18
N ARG A 67 -3.69 -2.60 -19.52
CA ARG A 67 -3.51 -2.17 -20.91
C ARG A 67 -2.87 -3.25 -21.77
N ILE A 68 -1.88 -3.96 -21.24
CA ILE A 68 -1.25 -5.11 -21.91
C ILE A 68 -2.29 -6.23 -22.12
N GLY A 69 -3.05 -6.59 -21.09
CA GLY A 69 -4.09 -7.61 -21.19
C GLY A 69 -5.15 -7.28 -22.24
N ASN A 70 -5.55 -6.01 -22.34
CA ASN A 70 -6.46 -5.54 -23.38
C ASN A 70 -5.87 -5.68 -24.79
N ASN A 71 -4.59 -5.34 -24.97
CA ASN A 71 -3.91 -5.48 -26.26
C ASN A 71 -3.79 -6.96 -26.66
N VAL A 72 -3.38 -7.83 -25.74
CA VAL A 72 -3.31 -9.28 -25.96
C VAL A 72 -4.67 -9.87 -26.32
N ASN A 73 -5.74 -9.45 -25.62
CA ASN A 73 -7.10 -9.90 -25.92
C ASN A 73 -7.58 -9.43 -27.30
N GLN A 74 -7.22 -8.21 -27.71
CA GLN A 74 -7.52 -7.73 -29.07
C GLN A 74 -6.79 -8.56 -30.14
N LEU A 75 -5.53 -8.92 -29.89
CA LEU A 75 -4.75 -9.78 -30.79
C LEU A 75 -5.33 -11.19 -30.88
N ALA A 76 -5.75 -11.77 -29.76
CA ALA A 76 -6.43 -13.07 -29.76
C ALA A 76 -7.75 -13.03 -30.57
N LYS A 77 -8.55 -11.96 -30.42
CA LYS A 77 -9.77 -11.73 -31.20
C LYS A 77 -9.49 -11.43 -32.67
N LEU A 78 -8.34 -10.86 -33.00
CA LEU A 78 -7.91 -10.64 -34.37
C LEU A 78 -7.52 -11.98 -35.00
N ALA A 79 -6.66 -12.76 -34.34
CA ALA A 79 -6.24 -14.09 -34.75
C ALA A 79 -7.43 -15.03 -34.99
N HIS A 80 -8.42 -15.04 -34.08
CA HIS A 80 -9.63 -15.84 -34.23
C HIS A 80 -10.53 -15.38 -35.41
N ARG A 81 -10.42 -14.13 -35.87
CA ARG A 81 -11.26 -13.61 -36.96
C ARG A 81 -10.70 -13.83 -38.36
N PHE A 82 -9.39 -14.05 -38.51
CA PHE A 82 -8.75 -14.04 -39.82
C PHE A 82 -8.38 -15.41 -40.40
N ASP A 83 -8.32 -16.49 -39.61
CA ASP A 83 -7.97 -17.88 -40.02
C ASP A 83 -6.64 -18.05 -40.82
N GLU A 84 -5.96 -16.96 -41.18
CA GLU A 84 -4.61 -16.87 -41.73
C GLU A 84 -3.92 -15.62 -41.15
N ILE A 85 -2.77 -15.79 -40.51
CA ILE A 85 -1.94 -14.70 -39.97
C ILE A 85 -0.73 -14.50 -40.87
N SER A 86 -0.44 -13.26 -41.27
CA SER A 86 0.78 -12.94 -42.00
C SER A 86 1.98 -12.92 -41.07
N SER A 87 3.14 -13.38 -41.56
CA SER A 87 4.40 -13.38 -40.79
C SER A 87 4.81 -11.97 -40.34
N GLU A 88 4.38 -10.95 -41.07
CA GLU A 88 4.62 -9.54 -40.76
C GLU A 88 3.89 -9.08 -39.50
N ASP A 89 2.67 -9.58 -39.28
CA ASP A 89 1.88 -9.27 -38.09
C ASP A 89 2.47 -9.95 -36.84
N ILE A 90 3.02 -11.17 -37.01
CA ILE A 90 3.75 -11.88 -35.95
C ILE A 90 5.03 -11.13 -35.59
N GLN A 91 5.74 -10.61 -36.58
CA GLN A 91 6.98 -9.87 -36.35
C GLN A 91 6.71 -8.57 -35.58
N LYS A 92 5.72 -7.78 -36.00
CA LYS A 92 5.32 -6.57 -35.28
C LYS A 92 4.88 -6.86 -33.85
N LEU A 93 4.16 -7.96 -33.63
CA LEU A 93 3.76 -8.38 -32.31
C LEU A 93 4.97 -8.75 -31.43
N THR A 94 5.93 -9.47 -32.01
CA THR A 94 7.15 -9.89 -31.32
C THR A 94 8.00 -8.68 -30.93
N ASP A 95 8.15 -7.71 -31.83
CA ASP A 95 8.91 -6.48 -31.58
C ASP A 95 8.26 -5.66 -30.45
N THR A 96 6.94 -5.53 -30.46
CA THR A 96 6.18 -4.83 -29.41
C THR A 96 6.35 -5.51 -28.04
N MET A 97 6.35 -6.84 -28.00
CA MET A 97 6.58 -7.61 -26.76
C MET A 97 8.02 -7.46 -26.25
N CYS A 98 9.00 -7.34 -27.16
CA CYS A 98 10.39 -7.08 -26.81
C CYS A 98 10.58 -5.70 -26.18
N GLU A 99 9.94 -4.66 -26.74
CA GLU A 99 9.98 -3.31 -26.16
C GLU A 99 9.33 -3.26 -24.77
N LEU A 100 8.19 -3.93 -24.60
CA LEU A 100 7.51 -4.04 -23.29
C LEU A 100 8.42 -4.70 -22.25
N LYS A 101 9.07 -5.81 -22.62
CA LYS A 101 10.00 -6.51 -21.72
C LYS A 101 11.17 -5.62 -21.31
N ARG A 102 11.69 -4.80 -22.24
CA ARG A 102 12.78 -3.86 -21.97
C ARG A 102 12.35 -2.79 -20.97
N LEU A 103 11.22 -2.13 -21.22
CA LEU A 103 10.68 -1.08 -20.35
C LEU A 103 10.44 -1.56 -18.91
N VAL A 104 9.83 -2.74 -18.76
CA VAL A 104 9.58 -3.32 -17.43
C VAL A 104 10.88 -3.66 -16.72
N SER A 105 11.87 -4.21 -17.44
CA SER A 105 13.17 -4.57 -16.86
C SER A 105 13.95 -3.34 -16.39
N GLU A 106 13.94 -2.25 -17.18
CA GLU A 106 14.59 -0.99 -16.83
C GLU A 106 13.95 -0.34 -15.60
N LYS A 107 12.61 -0.27 -15.57
CA LYS A 107 11.89 0.28 -14.41
C LYS A 107 12.14 -0.51 -13.14
N LEU A 108 12.15 -1.85 -13.23
CA LEU A 108 12.44 -2.69 -12.08
C LEU A 108 13.89 -2.51 -11.57
N GLN A 109 14.86 -2.34 -12.48
CA GLN A 109 16.25 -2.05 -12.08
C GLN A 109 16.40 -0.68 -11.41
N GLU A 110 15.70 0.35 -11.90
CA GLU A 110 15.71 1.68 -11.27
C GLU A 110 15.19 1.62 -9.82
N GLU A 111 14.09 0.91 -9.58
CA GLU A 111 13.52 0.78 -8.23
C GLU A 111 14.43 -0.04 -7.30
N LEU A 112 15.01 -1.14 -7.79
CA LEU A 112 16.00 -1.93 -7.03
C LEU A 112 17.28 -1.15 -6.70
N GLN A 113 17.68 -0.18 -7.52
CA GLN A 113 18.81 0.71 -7.23
C GLN A 113 18.46 1.76 -6.17
N LYS A 114 17.22 2.28 -6.17
CA LYS A 114 16.76 3.24 -5.14
C LYS A 114 16.70 2.60 -3.75
N GLU A 115 16.29 1.33 -3.65
CA GLU A 115 16.28 0.60 -2.37
C GLU A 115 17.68 0.36 -1.79
N LYS A 116 18.71 0.25 -2.63
CA LYS A 116 20.11 0.05 -2.17
C LYS A 116 20.79 1.31 -1.64
N ILE A 117 20.17 2.47 -1.78
CA ILE A 117 20.69 3.76 -1.29
C ILE A 117 20.18 4.06 0.13
N PHE A 118 19.34 3.19 0.71
CA PHE A 118 18.93 3.21 2.12
C PHE A 118 19.57 2.08 2.92
#